data_AF-A0A848H2H2-F1
#
_entry.id   AF-A0A848H2H2-F1
#
_cell.length_a   1.000
_cell.length_b   1.000
_cell.length_c   1.000
_cell.angle_alpha   90.00
_cell.angle_beta   90.00
_cell.angle_gamma   90.00
#
_symmetry.space_group_name_H-M   'P 1'
#
loop_
_entity.id
_entity.type
_entity.pdbx_description
1 polymer ?
#
loop_
_entity_poly.entity_id
_entity_poly.type
_entity_poly.pdbx_seq_one_letter_code
_entity_poly.pdbx_strand_id
1 'polypeptide(L)' 'MKTTLNLQDADGFYEQLLDAHHELTPQQSELLNARLIMLLANQVGDAKVLKECVEAARQFP' A
#
# COMPACT_ATOMS: atom_id res chain seq x y z
N MET A 1 -10.35 9.96 6.92
CA MET A 1 -9.22 9.60 6.05
C MET A 1 -9.27 10.33 4.69
N LYS A 2 -8.13 10.79 4.13
CA LYS A 2 -8.06 11.25 2.73
C LYS A 2 -7.96 10.02 1.81
N THR A 3 -8.91 9.83 0.90
CA THR A 3 -8.88 8.78 -0.14
C THR A 3 -8.31 9.28 -1.46
N THR A 4 -8.06 10.58 -1.56
CA THR A 4 -7.35 11.20 -2.67
C THR A 4 -5.84 11.07 -2.48
N LEU A 5 -5.12 10.82 -3.57
CA LEU A 5 -3.66 10.71 -3.59
C LEU A 5 -3.03 11.92 -2.89
N ASN A 6 -2.36 11.65 -1.77
CA ASN A 6 -1.65 12.65 -0.96
C ASN A 6 -0.12 12.62 -1.23
N LEU A 7 0.29 11.90 -2.27
CA LEU A 7 1.68 11.84 -2.75
C LEU A 7 1.91 12.97 -3.75
N GLN A 8 3.00 13.73 -3.58
CA GLN A 8 3.43 14.75 -4.55
C GLN A 8 3.82 14.14 -5.89
N ASP A 9 4.38 12.93 -5.88
CA ASP A 9 4.73 12.15 -7.05
C ASP A 9 4.08 10.76 -6.95
N ALA A 10 2.81 10.71 -7.31
CA ALA A 10 2.03 9.47 -7.31
C ALA A 10 2.53 8.50 -8.38
N ASP A 11 2.90 9.04 -9.54
CA ASP A 11 3.33 8.25 -10.71
C ASP A 11 4.67 7.58 -10.44
N GLY A 12 5.65 8.32 -9.89
CA GLY A 12 6.96 7.75 -9.54
C GLY A 12 6.88 6.68 -8.45
N PHE A 13 5.96 6.80 -7.49
CA PHE A 13 5.72 5.73 -6.51
C PHE A 13 5.07 4.50 -7.16
N TYR A 14 4.13 4.71 -8.08
CA TYR A 14 3.46 3.62 -8.78
C TYR A 14 4.42 2.86 -9.71
N GLU A 15 5.29 3.56 -10.43
CA GLU A 15 6.36 2.95 -11.23
C GLU A 15 7.31 2.11 -10.37
N GLN A 16 7.78 2.65 -9.23
CA GLN A 16 8.61 1.88 -8.30
C GLN A 16 7.91 0.62 -7.78
N LEU A 17 6.60 0.71 -7.52
CA LEU A 17 5.83 -0.44 -7.09
C LEU A 17 5.72 -1.48 -8.22
N LEU A 18 5.47 -1.07 -9.46
CA LEU A 18 5.41 -1.96 -10.62
C LEU A 18 6.75 -2.65 -10.87
N ASP A 19 7.85 -1.90 -10.83
CA ASP A 19 9.20 -2.44 -11.01
C ASP A 19 9.53 -3.49 -9.95
N ALA A 20 9.12 -3.25 -8.70
CA ALA A 20 9.29 -4.21 -7.60
C ALA A 20 8.53 -5.53 -7.82
N HIS A 21 7.51 -5.55 -8.67
CA HIS A 21 6.71 -6.73 -9.01
C HIS A 21 7.12 -7.40 -10.34
N HIS A 22 7.91 -6.73 -11.19
CA HIS A 22 8.14 -7.12 -12.58
C HIS A 22 8.70 -8.55 -12.78
N GLU A 23 9.43 -9.09 -11.81
CA GLU A 23 10.02 -10.44 -11.88
C GLU A 23 9.41 -11.44 -10.87
N LEU A 24 8.30 -11.09 -10.24
CA LEU A 24 7.68 -11.90 -9.20
C LEU A 24 6.54 -12.76 -9.74
N THR A 25 6.44 -13.99 -9.24
CA THR A 25 5.23 -14.79 -9.41
C THR A 25 4.05 -14.14 -8.66
N PRO A 26 2.79 -14.49 -8.97
CA PRO A 26 1.64 -13.98 -8.24
C PRO A 26 1.75 -14.17 -6.72
N GLN A 27 2.25 -15.33 -6.27
CA GLN A 27 2.44 -15.62 -4.84
C GLN A 27 3.55 -14.77 -4.22
N GLN A 28 4.62 -14.49 -4.95
CA GLN A 28 5.70 -13.62 -4.49
C GLN A 28 5.24 -12.15 -4.44
N SER A 29 4.44 -11.72 -5.41
CA SER A 29 3.78 -10.42 -5.45
C SER A 29 2.88 -10.21 -4.22
N GLU A 30 2.05 -11.20 -3.88
CA GLU A 30 1.23 -11.17 -2.65
C GLU A 30 2.08 -11.04 -1.38
N LEU A 31 3.19 -11.77 -1.31
CA LEU A 31 4.12 -11.70 -0.18
C LEU A 31 4.81 -10.33 -0.07
N LEU A 32 5.20 -9.74 -1.21
CA LEU A 32 5.74 -8.39 -1.27
C LEU A 32 4.72 -7.38 -0.75
N ASN A 33 3.48 -7.44 -1.23
CA ASN A 33 2.41 -6.56 -0.79
C ASN A 33 2.13 -6.68 0.72
N ALA A 34 2.08 -7.89 1.26
CA ALA A 34 1.90 -8.10 2.70
C ALA A 34 3.02 -7.46 3.53
N ARG A 35 4.27 -7.61 3.09
CA ARG A 35 5.43 -6.97 3.75
C ARG A 35 5.39 -5.46 3.63
N LEU A 36 5.05 -4.93 2.46
CA LEU A 36 4.93 -3.49 2.23
C LEU A 36 3.85 -2.88 3.13
N ILE A 37 2.69 -3.52 3.26
CA ILE A 37 1.62 -3.09 4.17
C ILE A 37 2.13 -3.03 5.61
N MET A 38 2.85 -4.05 6.09
CA MET A 38 3.43 -4.02 7.44
C MET A 38 4.45 -2.90 7.63
N LEU A 39 5.32 -2.66 6.64
CA LEU A 39 6.30 -1.58 6.70
C LEU A 39 5.63 -0.21 6.76
N LEU A 40 4.63 0.03 5.90
CA LEU A 40 3.83 1.26 5.93
C LEU A 40 3.07 1.41 7.24
N ALA A 41 2.52 0.33 7.78
CA ALA A 41 1.85 0.35 9.07
C ALA A 41 2.77 0.79 10.21
N ASN A 42 4.02 0.32 10.19
CA ASN A 42 5.05 0.74 11.13
C ASN A 42 5.42 2.22 10.96
N GLN A 43 5.47 2.75 9.72
CA GLN A 43 5.72 4.18 9.49
C GLN A 43 4.56 5.07 9.97
N VAL A 44 3.32 4.60 9.84
CA VAL A 44 2.13 5.34 10.31
C VAL A 44 2.06 5.37 11.84
N GLY A 45 2.32 4.25 12.51
CA GLY A 45 2.41 4.19 13.97
C GLY A 45 1.11 4.43 14.76
N ASP A 46 -0.02 4.70 14.09
CA ASP A 46 -1.32 4.96 14.71
C ASP A 46 -2.36 3.89 14.34
N ALA A 47 -2.76 3.10 15.33
CA ALA A 47 -3.75 2.03 15.18
C ALA A 47 -5.13 2.51 14.71
N LYS A 48 -5.53 3.74 15.04
CA LYS A 48 -6.81 4.31 14.57
C LYS A 48 -6.76 4.61 13.08
N VAL A 49 -5.66 5.23 12.62
CA VAL A 49 -5.44 5.48 11.19
C VAL A 49 -5.39 4.17 10.42
N LEU A 50 -4.68 3.16 10.93
CA LEU A 50 -4.62 1.84 10.29
C LEU A 50 -5.99 1.16 10.19
N LYS A 51 -6.83 1.29 11.23
CA LYS A 51 -8.20 0.77 11.19
C LYS A 51 -9.04 1.48 10.11
N GLU A 52 -8.97 2.80 10.03
CA GLU A 52 -9.65 3.57 8.97
C GLU A 52 -9.16 3.15 7.57
N CYS A 53 -7.86 2.91 7.39
CA CYS A 53 -7.30 2.44 6.12
C CYS A 53 -7.89 1.08 5.71
N VAL A 54 -7.99 0.12 6.63
CA VAL A 54 -8.56 -1.21 6.35
C VAL A 54 -10.04 -1.12 6.03
N GLU A 55 -10.81 -0.30 6.76
CA GLU A 55 -12.23 -0.09 6.47
C GLU A 55 -12.43 0.56 5.10
N ALA A 56 -11.63 1.57 4.75
CA ALA A 56 -11.67 2.21 3.43
C ALA A 56 -11.30 1.24 2.29
N ALA A 57 -10.28 0.39 2.48
CA ALA A 57 -9.88 -0.61 1.49
C ALA A 57 -10.98 -1.65 1.22
N ARG A 58 -11.83 -1.97 2.22
CA ARG A 58 -12.97 -2.89 2.05
C ARG A 58 -14.17 -2.26 1.35
N GLN A 59 -14.24 -0.93 1.30
CA GLN A 59 -15.34 -0.19 0.67
C GLN A 59 -15.10 0.06 -0.82
N PHE A 60 -13.86 -0.09 -1.30
CA PHE A 60 -13.57 -0.05 -2.73
C PHE A 60 -14.04 -1.37 -3.39
N PRO A 61 -14.85 -1.30 -4.46
CA PRO A 61 -15.36 -2.47 -5.18
C PRO A 61 -14.26 -3.22 -5.94
#